data_AF-A0ABD2B4H8-F1
#
_entry.id   AF-A0ABD2B4H8-F1
#
_cell.length_a   1.000
_cell.length_b   1.000
_cell.length_c   1.000
_cell.angle_alpha   90.00
_cell.angle_beta   90.00
_cell.angle_gamma   90.00
#
_symmetry.space_group_name_H-M   'P 1'
#
loop_
_entity.id
_entity.type
_entity.pdbx_description
1 polymer ?
#
loop_
_entity_poly.entity_id
_entity_poly.type
_entity_poly.pdbx_seq_one_letter_code
_entity_poly.pdbx_strand_id
1 'polypeptide(L)'
;MNESLPYKAYPSLRPNSSQKTFAQGTLVSICESSSKEIVDIENEIKNRQRTRSEKKKKKKKKKKKKKKKKKKKKITNKLQRSRAPSEAHPLWHRSKKDPSG
;
A
#
# COMPACT_ATOMS: atom_id res chain seq x y z
N MET A 1 -51.22 33.83 -38.44
CA MET A 1 -49.78 33.53 -38.30
C MET A 1 -49.28 34.30 -37.11
N ASN A 2 -48.89 33.63 -36.03
CA ASN A 2 -48.22 34.24 -34.89
C ASN A 2 -46.95 33.41 -34.65
N GLU A 3 -45.82 34.09 -34.75
CA GLU A 3 -44.47 33.54 -34.69
C GLU A 3 -44.16 33.00 -33.29
N SER A 4 -43.56 31.82 -33.22
CA SER A 4 -43.03 31.24 -32.00
C SER A 4 -41.71 31.92 -31.61
N LEU A 5 -41.65 32.50 -30.41
CA LEU A 5 -40.42 33.02 -29.81
C LEU A 5 -39.35 31.91 -29.70
N PRO A 6 -38.05 32.23 -29.87
CA PRO A 6 -37.00 31.22 -29.91
C PRO A 6 -36.80 30.61 -28.51
N TYR A 7 -36.88 29.29 -28.45
CA TYR A 7 -36.64 28.49 -27.25
C TYR A 7 -35.23 28.77 -26.72
N LYS A 8 -35.12 29.54 -25.63
CA LYS A 8 -33.85 29.71 -24.91
C LYS A 8 -33.41 28.34 -24.39
N ALA A 9 -32.40 27.74 -25.02
CA ALA A 9 -31.78 26.53 -24.54
C ALA A 9 -31.08 26.82 -23.21
N TYR A 10 -31.73 26.49 -22.09
CA TYR A 10 -31.07 26.47 -20.80
C TYR A 10 -29.96 25.41 -20.82
N PRO A 11 -28.76 25.69 -20.26
CA PRO A 11 -27.73 24.68 -20.10
C PRO A 11 -28.31 23.50 -19.32
N SER A 12 -28.21 22.29 -19.88
CA SER A 12 -28.79 21.12 -19.21
C SER A 12 -28.08 20.91 -17.87
N LEU A 13 -28.82 21.07 -16.77
CA LEU A 13 -28.40 20.63 -15.44
C LEU A 13 -28.48 19.09 -15.39
N ARG A 14 -27.67 18.41 -16.21
CA ARG A 14 -27.52 16.96 -16.10
C ARG A 14 -26.49 16.69 -15.02
N PRO A 15 -26.88 16.15 -13.86
CA PRO A 15 -25.91 15.71 -12.87
C PRO A 15 -25.01 14.65 -13.52
N ASN A 16 -23.70 14.84 -13.36
CA ASN A 16 -22.69 13.97 -13.95
C ASN A 16 -22.92 12.52 -13.50
N SER A 17 -23.29 11.63 -14.42
CA SER A 17 -23.80 10.28 -14.16
C SER A 17 -22.77 9.29 -13.59
N SER A 18 -21.52 9.72 -13.40
CA SER A 18 -20.44 8.87 -12.88
C SER A 18 -20.32 8.90 -11.34
N GLN A 19 -21.04 9.79 -10.65
CA GLN A 19 -21.06 9.86 -9.20
C GLN A 19 -22.51 9.90 -8.69
N LYS A 20 -22.88 8.96 -7.80
CA LYS A 20 -24.12 9.07 -7.04
C LYS A 20 -24.00 10.33 -6.16
N THR A 21 -24.71 11.40 -6.52
CA THR A 21 -24.80 12.62 -5.72
C THR A 21 -25.92 12.41 -4.69
N PHE A 22 -25.55 12.36 -3.41
CA PHE A 22 -26.52 12.45 -2.32
C PHE A 22 -26.71 13.93 -1.98
N ALA A 23 -27.95 14.35 -1.71
CA ALA A 23 -28.21 15.71 -1.24
C ALA A 23 -27.57 15.90 0.15
N GLN A 24 -27.17 17.13 0.46
CA GLN A 24 -26.66 17.44 1.80
C GLN A 24 -27.73 17.09 2.85
N GLY A 25 -27.33 16.39 3.91
CA GLY A 25 -28.26 15.90 4.95
C GLY A 25 -29.02 14.62 4.60
N THR A 26 -28.65 13.91 3.52
CA THR A 26 -29.25 12.60 3.22
C THR A 26 -28.89 11.59 4.31
N LEU A 27 -29.91 11.13 5.04
CA LEU A 27 -29.79 10.02 5.97
C LEU A 27 -29.96 8.70 5.20
N VAL A 28 -29.04 7.75 5.41
CA VAL A 28 -29.11 6.43 4.78
C VAL A 28 -29.16 5.35 5.85
N SER A 29 -30.15 4.47 5.75
CA SER A 29 -30.21 3.26 6.57
C SER A 29 -29.17 2.27 6.05
N ILE A 30 -28.15 2.00 6.85
CA ILE A 30 -27.18 0.94 6.56
C ILE A 30 -27.74 -0.35 7.17
N CYS A 31 -28.13 -1.30 6.31
CA CYS A 31 -28.50 -2.64 6.75
C CYS A 31 -27.25 -3.53 6.76
N GLU A 32 -26.52 -3.57 7.87
CA GLU A 32 -25.48 -4.56 8.10
C GLU A 32 -26.00 -5.64 9.06
N SER A 33 -26.42 -6.77 8.48
CA SER A 33 -26.70 -8.14 9.01
C SER A 33 -27.29 -8.38 10.42
N SER A 34 -27.48 -7.38 11.29
CA SER A 34 -28.15 -7.47 12.59
C SER A 34 -28.57 -6.11 13.19
N SER A 35 -28.14 -4.97 12.63
CA SER A 35 -28.62 -3.64 13.05
C SER A 35 -28.99 -2.76 11.85
N LYS A 36 -30.07 -1.98 12.01
CA LYS A 36 -30.47 -0.92 11.09
C LYS A 36 -30.10 0.39 11.75
N GLU A 37 -28.96 0.95 11.39
CA GLU A 37 -28.52 2.25 11.89
C GLU A 37 -28.72 3.30 10.80
N ILE A 38 -29.37 4.40 11.17
CA ILE A 38 -29.52 5.58 10.31
C ILE A 38 -28.28 6.43 10.51
N VAL A 39 -27.44 6.51 9.48
CA VAL A 39 -26.18 7.25 9.52
C VAL A 39 -26.20 8.34 8.47
N ASP A 40 -25.65 9.51 8.80
CA ASP A 40 -25.36 10.56 7.83
C ASP A 40 -24.30 10.04 6.84
N ILE A 41 -24.69 9.94 5.57
CA ILE A 41 -23.85 9.37 4.52
C ILE A 41 -22.57 10.18 4.29
N GLU A 42 -22.58 11.49 4.55
CA GLU A 42 -21.38 12.30 4.41
C GLU A 42 -20.31 11.89 5.43
N ASN A 43 -20.74 11.65 6.67
CA ASN A 43 -19.86 11.23 7.75
C ASN A 43 -19.27 9.84 7.47
N GLU A 44 -20.08 8.93 6.94
CA GLU A 44 -19.63 7.59 6.55
C GLU A 44 -18.63 7.63 5.38
N ILE A 45 -18.89 8.45 4.35
CA ILE A 45 -17.96 8.64 3.24
C ILE A 45 -16.64 9.23 3.74
N LYS A 46 -16.69 10.27 4.58
CA LYS A 46 -15.52 10.90 5.21
C LYS A 46 -14.70 9.86 6.00
N ASN A 47 -15.35 8.98 6.77
CA ASN A 47 -14.70 7.91 7.54
C ASN A 47 -14.05 6.83 6.65
N ARG A 48 -14.73 6.39 5.58
CA ARG A 48 -14.17 5.43 4.62
C ARG A 48 -12.92 5.97 3.91
N GLN A 49 -12.91 7.27 3.56
CA GLN A 49 -11.76 7.90 2.93
C GLN A 49 -10.54 7.96 3.86
N ARG A 50 -10.74 8.33 5.13
CA ARG A 50 -9.69 8.32 6.16
C ARG A 50 -9.06 6.94 6.31
N THR A 51 -9.89 5.90 6.41
CA THR A 51 -9.45 4.51 6.57
C THR A 51 -8.61 4.00 5.40
N ARG A 52 -8.92 4.40 4.16
CA ARG A 52 -8.13 4.04 2.97
C ARG A 52 -6.73 4.63 2.99
N SER A 53 -6.60 5.90 3.40
CA SER A 53 -5.31 6.60 3.49
C SER A 53 -4.38 5.90 4.48
N GLU A 54 -4.90 5.51 5.64
CA GLU A 54 -4.12 4.86 6.68
C GLU A 54 -3.63 3.45 6.26
N LYS A 55 -4.51 2.64 5.65
CA LYS A 55 -4.16 1.33 5.07
C LYS A 55 -3.01 1.46 4.05
N LYS A 56 -3.04 2.48 3.18
CA LYS A 56 -1.97 2.78 2.20
C LYS A 56 -0.64 3.15 2.91
N LYS A 57 -0.70 4.00 3.94
CA LYS A 57 0.48 4.40 4.76
C LYS A 57 1.12 3.19 5.45
N LYS A 58 0.33 2.29 6.06
CA LYS A 58 0.80 1.06 6.72
C LYS A 58 1.49 0.11 5.72
N LYS A 59 0.93 -0.07 4.51
CA LYS A 59 1.54 -0.89 3.43
C LYS A 59 2.89 -0.31 2.96
N LYS A 60 3.01 1.01 2.80
CA LYS A 60 4.28 1.69 2.42
C LYS A 60 5.35 1.50 3.49
N LYS A 61 5.02 1.65 4.78
CA LYS A 61 5.95 1.40 5.91
C LYS A 61 6.47 -0.05 5.92
N LYS A 62 5.60 -1.06 5.74
CA LYS A 62 6.00 -2.49 5.67
C LYS A 62 6.98 -2.76 4.51
N LYS A 63 6.73 -2.21 3.31
CA LYS A 63 7.64 -2.36 2.15
C LYS A 63 9.03 -1.75 2.40
N LYS A 64 9.12 -0.57 3.02
CA LYS A 64 10.40 0.07 3.38
C LYS A 64 11.22 -0.80 4.35
N LYS A 65 10.59 -1.36 5.40
CA LYS A 65 11.26 -2.26 6.37
C LYS A 65 11.84 -3.51 5.69
N LYS A 66 11.11 -4.16 4.77
CA LYS A 66 11.59 -5.34 4.02
C LYS A 66 12.82 -5.02 3.15
N LYS A 67 12.85 -3.86 2.45
CA LYS A 67 14.00 -3.43 1.64
C LYS A 67 15.27 -3.23 2.49
N LYS A 68 15.17 -2.60 3.67
CA LYS A 68 16.30 -2.41 4.59
C LYS A 68 16.89 -3.74 5.07
N LYS A 69 16.04 -4.71 5.47
CA LYS A 69 16.49 -6.06 5.89
C LYS A 69 17.28 -6.78 4.79
N LYS A 70 16.82 -6.72 3.52
CA LYS A 70 17.53 -7.34 2.38
C LYS A 70 18.91 -6.73 2.14
N LYS A 71 19.03 -5.39 2.22
CA LYS A 71 20.34 -4.70 2.08
C LYS A 71 21.32 -5.11 3.18
N LYS A 72 20.87 -5.14 4.45
CA LYS A 72 21.71 -5.58 5.59
C LYS A 72 22.23 -7.01 5.40
N LYS A 73 21.37 -7.96 4.99
CA LYS A 73 21.76 -9.35 4.71
C LYS A 73 22.83 -9.47 3.61
N LYS A 74 22.73 -8.67 2.53
CA LYS A 74 23.74 -8.68 1.45
C LYS A 74 25.13 -8.24 1.95
N ILE A 75 25.18 -7.19 2.76
CA ILE A 75 26.44 -6.66 3.31
C ILE A 75 27.05 -7.65 4.31
N THR A 76 26.26 -8.20 5.24
CA THR A 76 26.76 -9.20 6.20
C THR A 76 27.30 -10.44 5.50
N ASN A 77 26.61 -10.94 4.46
CA ASN A 77 27.07 -12.09 3.70
C ASN A 77 28.37 -11.79 2.92
N LYS A 78 28.53 -10.57 2.38
CA LYS A 78 29.77 -10.15 1.71
C LYS A 78 30.94 -10.09 2.72
N LEU A 79 30.70 -9.51 3.90
CA LEU A 79 31.70 -9.38 4.96
C LEU A 79 32.11 -10.74 5.52
N GLN A 80 31.17 -11.68 5.70
CA GLN A 80 31.45 -13.05 6.14
C GLN A 80 32.26 -13.83 5.10
N ARG A 81 32.06 -13.60 3.80
CA ARG A 81 32.84 -14.26 2.74
C ARG A 81 34.29 -13.78 2.68
N SER A 82 34.54 -12.49 2.91
CA SER A 82 35.90 -11.94 2.94
C SER A 82 36.63 -12.23 4.25
N ARG A 83 35.87 -12.48 5.31
CA ARG A 83 36.37 -12.92 6.61
C ARG A 83 36.45 -14.44 6.58
N ALA A 84 37.37 -14.99 5.79
CA ALA A 84 37.69 -16.41 5.88
C ALA A 84 37.81 -16.79 7.36
N PRO A 85 37.28 -17.93 7.83
CA PRO A 85 37.80 -18.47 9.08
C PRO A 85 39.27 -18.73 8.77
N SER A 86 40.17 -17.88 9.25
CA SER A 86 41.61 -18.12 9.20
C SER A 86 42.03 -19.39 9.97
N GLU A 87 41.06 -20.14 10.48
CA GLU A 87 41.16 -21.30 11.35
C GLU A 87 40.68 -22.61 10.69
N ALA A 88 40.34 -22.58 9.40
CA ALA A 88 40.12 -23.79 8.60
C ALA A 88 40.79 -23.67 7.23
N HIS A 89 42.05 -23.26 7.21
CA HIS A 89 42.96 -24.03 6.36
C HIS A 89 43.00 -25.43 7.01
N PRO A 90 42.65 -26.54 6.34
CA PRO A 90 43.32 -27.77 6.74
C PRO A 90 44.79 -27.37 6.70
N LEU A 91 45.48 -27.42 7.85
CA LEU A 91 46.94 -27.47 7.82
C LEU A 91 47.17 -28.65 6.88
N TRP A 92 47.46 -28.37 5.61
CA TRP A 92 48.16 -29.33 4.80
C TRP A 92 49.38 -29.54 5.65
N HIS A 93 49.36 -30.63 6.42
CA HIS A 93 50.49 -31.15 7.15
C HIS A 93 51.53 -31.39 6.07
N ARG A 94 52.24 -30.34 5.68
CA ARG A 94 53.55 -30.45 5.10
C ARG A 94 54.47 -30.72 6.27
N SER A 95 54.30 -31.89 6.88
CA SER A 95 55.45 -32.59 7.41
C SER A 95 56.25 -33.06 6.20
N LYS A 96 56.94 -32.10 5.57
CA LYS A 96 58.20 -32.39 4.90
C LYS A 96 59.23 -32.48 6.03
N LYS A 97 59.52 -33.70 6.45
CA LYS A 97 60.70 -34.17 7.19
C LYS A 97 60.70 -35.68 7.02
N ASP A 98 61.67 -36.41 6.47
CA ASP A 98 62.89 -36.20 5.67
C ASP A 98 63.04 -37.53 4.88
N PRO A 99 63.61 -37.61 3.67
CA PRO A 99 63.77 -38.90 2.97
C PRO A 99 64.96 -39.73 3.49
N SER A 100 65.38 -39.58 4.76
CA SER A 100 66.43 -40.43 5.37
C SER A 100 65.82 -41.45 6.34
N GLY A 101 64.97 -42.31 5.79
CA GLY A 101 64.50 -43.56 6.38
C GLY A 101 64.15 -44.51 5.26
#